data_AF-A0A932IJZ7-F1
#
_entry.id   AF-A0A932IJZ7-F1
#
_cell.length_a   1.000
_cell.length_b   1.000
_cell.length_c   1.000
_cell.angle_alpha   90.00
_cell.angle_beta   90.00
_cell.angle_gamma   90.00
#
_symmetry.space_group_name_H-M   'P 1'
#
loop_
_entity.id
_entity.type
_entity.pdbx_description
1 polymer ?
#
loop_
_entity_poly.entity_id
_entity_poly.type
_entity_poly.pdbx_seq_one_letter_code
_entity_poly.pdbx_strand_id
1 'polypeptide(L)'
;MCGRMQVGNKLGRLRGQIDALDRRIVRMLNARGRLAMRMVEHKQARPARIPARERQVLAHVAALGRGPISPTRLRAIYKAIMRACLAVQVEAWRYRSGG
;
A
#
# COMPACT_ATOMS: atom_id res chain seq x y z
N MET A 1 -42.32 -14.80 8.68
CA MET A 1 -41.27 -13.77 8.90
C MET A 1 -39.89 -14.44 8.86
N CYS A 2 -39.14 -14.41 7.75
CA CYS A 2 -37.80 -15.05 7.68
C CYS A 2 -36.79 -14.37 6.72
N GLY A 3 -37.13 -13.24 6.08
CA GLY A 3 -36.22 -12.58 5.14
C GLY A 3 -35.18 -11.66 5.80
N ARG A 4 -35.52 -11.02 6.93
CA ARG A 4 -34.72 -9.95 7.53
C ARG A 4 -33.50 -10.44 8.33
N MET A 5 -33.59 -11.60 9.00
CA MET A 5 -32.47 -12.17 9.78
C MET A 5 -31.38 -12.82 8.92
N GLN A 6 -31.70 -13.35 7.74
CA GLN A 6 -30.69 -13.98 6.86
C GLN A 6 -29.76 -12.97 6.16
N VAL A 7 -30.27 -11.79 5.79
CA VAL A 7 -29.47 -10.74 5.14
C VAL A 7 -28.39 -10.19 6.08
N GLY A 8 -28.72 -10.01 7.37
CA GLY A 8 -27.77 -9.56 8.39
C GLY A 8 -26.59 -10.51 8.58
N ASN A 9 -26.84 -11.83 8.54
CA ASN A 9 -25.80 -12.85 8.66
C ASN A 9 -24.88 -12.89 7.42
N LYS A 10 -25.45 -12.86 6.20
CA LYS A 10 -24.65 -12.85 4.97
C LYS A 10 -23.78 -11.60 4.85
N LEU A 11 -24.33 -10.44 5.20
CA LEU A 11 -23.57 -9.17 5.21
C LEU A 11 -22.47 -9.18 6.28
N GLY A 12 -22.77 -9.68 7.48
CA GLY A 12 -21.78 -9.83 8.55
C GLY A 12 -20.60 -10.72 8.14
N ARG A 13 -20.87 -11.85 7.47
CA ARG A 13 -19.83 -12.75 6.95
C ARG A 13 -18.94 -12.08 5.91
N LEU A 14 -19.52 -11.32 4.98
CA LEU A 14 -18.75 -10.56 3.98
C LEU A 14 -17.86 -9.49 4.63
N ARG A 15 -18.38 -8.76 5.61
CA ARG A 15 -17.58 -7.78 6.38
C ARG A 15 -16.41 -8.45 7.09
N GLY A 16 -16.63 -9.59 7.76
CA GLY A 16 -15.53 -10.32 8.40
C GLY A 16 -14.46 -10.81 7.41
N GLN A 17 -14.84 -11.17 6.18
CA GLN A 17 -13.88 -11.48 5.11
C GLN A 17 -13.09 -10.26 4.67
N ILE A 18 -13.73 -9.09 4.56
CA ILE A 18 -13.07 -7.82 4.27
C ILE A 18 -12.07 -7.48 5.39
N ASP A 19 -12.47 -7.55 6.65
CA ASP A 19 -11.58 -7.25 7.80
C ASP A 19 -10.36 -8.19 7.84
N ALA A 20 -10.55 -9.46 7.49
CA ALA A 20 -9.45 -10.42 7.37
C ALA A 20 -8.50 -10.06 6.22
N LEU A 21 -9.04 -9.61 5.08
CA LEU A 21 -8.25 -9.15 3.95
C LEU A 21 -7.50 -7.86 4.29
N ASP A 22 -8.14 -6.91 4.95
CA ASP A 22 -7.55 -5.62 5.34
C ASP A 22 -6.36 -5.82 6.29
N ARG A 23 -6.47 -6.75 7.25
CA ARG A 23 -5.33 -7.14 8.09
C ARG A 23 -4.15 -7.66 7.27
N ARG A 24 -4.41 -8.43 6.20
CA ARG A 24 -3.35 -8.90 5.29
C ARG A 24 -2.77 -7.73 4.50
N ILE A 25 -3.60 -6.82 4.00
CA ILE A 25 -3.18 -5.63 3.27
C ILE A 25 -2.24 -4.78 4.13
N VAL A 26 -2.62 -4.49 5.38
CA VAL A 26 -1.78 -3.73 6.32
C VAL A 26 -0.42 -4.42 6.53
N ARG A 27 -0.39 -5.74 6.73
CA ARG A 27 0.88 -6.48 6.87
C ARG A 27 1.76 -6.36 5.62
N MET A 28 1.18 -6.45 4.42
CA MET A 28 1.92 -6.30 3.15
C MET A 28 2.43 -4.87 2.96
N LEU A 29 1.64 -3.85 3.30
CA LEU A 29 2.05 -2.44 3.25
C LEU A 29 3.22 -2.17 4.19
N ASN A 30 3.16 -2.67 5.43
CA ASN A 30 4.25 -2.56 6.39
C ASN A 30 5.53 -3.26 5.90
N ALA A 31 5.40 -4.44 5.29
CA ALA A 31 6.54 -5.13 4.69
C ALA A 31 7.17 -4.31 3.56
N ARG A 32 6.35 -3.72 2.67
CA ARG A 32 6.81 -2.82 1.61
C ARG A 32 7.51 -1.58 2.18
N GLY A 33 6.97 -0.99 3.25
CA GLY A 33 7.58 0.14 3.96
C GLY A 33 8.96 -0.20 4.53
N ARG A 34 9.10 -1.36 5.20
CA ARG A 34 10.40 -1.85 5.70
C ARG A 34 11.43 -2.05 4.59
N LEU A 35 11.02 -2.61 3.45
CA LEU A 35 11.92 -2.72 2.29
C LEU A 35 12.35 -1.35 1.77
N ALA A 36 11.43 -0.38 1.74
CA ALA A 36 11.76 1.00 1.36
C ALA A 36 12.76 1.63 2.34
N MET A 37 12.61 1.44 3.65
CA MET A 37 13.58 1.93 4.65
C MET A 37 14.97 1.33 4.44
N ARG A 38 15.06 0.00 4.27
CA ARG A 38 16.34 -0.69 3.99
C ARG A 38 17.04 -0.16 2.73
N MET A 39 16.29 0.22 1.69
CA MET A 39 16.89 0.84 0.50
C MET A 39 17.56 2.19 0.79
N VAL A 40 17.14 2.91 1.83
CA VAL A 40 17.73 4.20 2.22
C VAL A 40 18.97 4.01 3.08
N GLU A 41 19.05 2.93 3.87
CA GLU A 41 20.26 2.59 4.63
C GLU A 41 21.50 2.48 3.72
N HIS A 42 21.31 2.05 2.47
CA HIS A 42 22.37 1.95 1.46
C HIS A 42 22.60 3.24 0.65
N LYS A 43 21.89 4.34 0.93
CA LYS A 43 22.01 5.62 0.22
C LYS A 43 22.54 6.70 1.14
N GLN A 44 23.56 7.43 0.68
CA GLN A 44 24.10 8.59 1.42
C GLN A 44 23.27 9.87 1.23
N ALA A 45 22.30 9.86 0.31
CA ALA A 45 21.48 11.01 -0.03
C ALA A 45 20.08 10.95 0.60
N ARG A 46 19.49 12.12 0.83
CA ARG A 46 18.11 12.26 1.30
C ARG A 46 17.14 11.50 0.38
N PRO A 47 16.19 10.71 0.93
CA PRO A 47 15.20 10.02 0.13
C PRO A 47 14.37 11.01 -0.69
N ALA A 48 14.23 10.71 -1.98
CA ALA A 48 13.51 11.54 -2.92
C ALA A 48 12.69 10.68 -3.88
N ARG A 49 11.65 11.31 -4.43
CA ARG A 49 10.81 10.73 -5.49
C ARG A 49 11.63 10.62 -6.78
N ILE A 50 11.71 9.42 -7.35
CA ILE A 50 12.43 9.17 -8.62
C ILE A 50 11.38 8.91 -9.71
N PRO A 51 11.07 9.88 -10.60
CA PRO A 51 9.96 9.77 -11.55
C PRO A 51 10.03 8.54 -12.46
N ALA A 52 11.23 8.18 -12.92
CA ALA A 52 11.44 6.99 -13.74
C ALA A 52 11.03 5.72 -12.99
N ARG A 53 11.44 5.59 -11.72
CA ARG A 53 11.08 4.43 -10.88
C ARG A 53 9.58 4.37 -10.62
N GLU A 54 8.93 5.50 -10.38
CA GLU A 54 7.49 5.51 -10.18
C GLU A 54 6.72 5.07 -11.43
N ARG A 55 7.12 5.53 -12.62
CA ARG A 55 6.49 5.10 -13.88
C ARG A 55 6.58 3.58 -14.03
N GLN A 56 7.75 3.00 -13.76
CA GLN A 56 7.95 1.54 -13.80
C GLN A 56 7.02 0.81 -12.82
N VAL A 57 6.96 1.26 -11.56
CA VAL A 57 6.10 0.64 -10.54
C VAL A 57 4.62 0.74 -10.92
N LEU A 58 4.18 1.90 -11.42
CA LEU A 58 2.79 2.12 -11.84
C LEU A 58 2.42 1.28 -13.06
N ALA A 59 3.32 1.11 -14.02
CA ALA A 59 3.11 0.22 -15.17
C ALA A 59 2.99 -1.23 -14.72
N HIS A 60 3.87 -1.68 -13.82
CA HIS A 60 3.85 -3.04 -13.28
C HIS A 60 2.53 -3.34 -12.55
N VAL A 61 2.09 -2.45 -11.66
CA VAL A 61 0.84 -2.63 -10.90
C VAL A 61 -0.39 -2.58 -11.81
N ALA A 62 -0.39 -1.72 -12.82
CA ALA A 62 -1.45 -1.70 -13.82
C ALA A 62 -1.57 -3.03 -14.58
N ALA A 63 -0.45 -3.65 -14.91
CA ALA A 63 -0.41 -4.95 -15.59
C ALA A 63 -0.87 -6.14 -14.72
N LEU A 64 -0.70 -6.04 -13.39
CA LEU A 64 -1.19 -7.05 -12.44
C LEU A 64 -2.70 -6.98 -12.18
N GLY A 65 -3.35 -5.86 -12.54
CA GLY A 65 -4.77 -5.62 -12.28
C GLY A 65 -5.70 -6.48 -13.13
N ARG A 66 -6.11 -7.65 -12.62
CA ARG A 66 -7.11 -8.54 -13.25
C ARG A 66 -8.47 -8.56 -12.53
N GLY A 67 -8.61 -7.75 -11.49
CA GLY A 67 -9.80 -7.70 -10.64
C GLY A 67 -10.76 -6.56 -11.00
N PRO A 68 -11.80 -6.32 -10.19
CA PRO A 68 -12.82 -5.30 -10.43
C PRO A 68 -12.29 -3.85 -10.31
N ILE A 69 -11.07 -3.66 -9.80
CA ILE A 69 -10.44 -2.34 -9.69
C ILE A 69 -9.67 -2.05 -10.98
N SER A 70 -10.08 -1.00 -11.69
CA SER A 70 -9.45 -0.61 -12.95
C SER A 70 -7.96 -0.23 -12.80
N PRO A 71 -7.13 -0.41 -13.84
CA PRO A 71 -5.71 -0.06 -13.80
C PRO A 71 -5.44 1.40 -13.38
N THR A 72 -6.30 2.34 -13.78
CA THR A 72 -6.19 3.75 -13.36
C THR A 72 -6.38 3.93 -11.85
N ARG A 73 -7.35 3.23 -11.25
CA ARG A 73 -7.57 3.28 -9.80
C ARG A 73 -6.43 2.59 -9.04
N LEU A 74 -5.93 1.46 -9.54
CA LEU A 74 -4.75 0.79 -8.97
C LEU A 74 -3.53 1.72 -8.97
N ARG A 75 -3.28 2.44 -10.06
CA ARG A 75 -2.21 3.44 -10.13
C ARG A 75 -2.37 4.55 -9.09
N ALA A 76 -3.59 5.03 -8.86
CA ALA A 76 -3.86 6.07 -7.85
C ALA A 76 -3.56 5.57 -6.43
N ILE A 77 -4.03 4.36 -6.08
CA ILE A 77 -3.74 3.71 -4.79
C ILE A 77 -2.23 3.54 -4.61
N TYR A 78 -1.54 3.06 -5.65
CA TYR A 78 -0.10 2.82 -5.55
C TYR A 78 0.73 4.11 -5.44
N LYS A 79 0.27 5.22 -6.03
CA LYS A 79 0.86 6.55 -5.79
C LYS A 79 0.78 6.94 -4.32
N ALA A 80 -0.36 6.70 -3.66
CA ALA A 80 -0.52 6.98 -2.23
C ALA A 80 0.40 6.08 -1.38
N ILE A 81 0.47 4.79 -1.69
CA ILE A 81 1.39 3.83 -1.03
C ILE A 81 2.85 4.28 -1.19
N MET A 82 3.27 4.70 -2.38
CA MET A 82 4.62 5.23 -2.61
C MET A 82 4.91 6.48 -1.79
N ARG A 83 3.95 7.42 -1.70
CA ARG A 83 4.08 8.63 -0.87
C ARG A 83 4.23 8.28 0.60
N ALA A 84 3.43 7.34 1.11
CA ALA A 84 3.52 6.88 2.50
C ALA A 84 4.89 6.24 2.80
N CYS A 85 5.41 5.39 1.90
CA CYS A 85 6.76 4.83 2.09
C CYS A 85 7.86 5.90 2.04
N LEU A 86 7.73 6.91 1.17
CA LEU A 86 8.69 8.00 1.10
C LEU A 86 8.69 8.84 2.39
N ALA A 87 7.53 9.07 3.00
CA ALA A 87 7.45 9.78 4.28
C ALA A 87 8.24 9.05 5.37
N VAL A 88 8.01 7.74 5.53
CA VAL A 88 8.74 6.89 6.49
C VAL A 88 10.25 6.90 6.21
N GLN A 89 10.65 6.83 4.94
CA GLN A 89 12.06 6.93 4.54
C GLN A 89 12.68 8.27 4.97
N VAL A 90 11.99 9.38 4.75
CA VAL A 90 12.47 10.73 5.11
C VAL A 90 12.56 10.89 6.62
N GLU A 91 11.58 10.40 7.37
CA GLU A 91 11.62 10.39 8.85
C GLU A 91 12.83 9.61 9.36
N ALA A 92 13.03 8.38 8.88
CA ALA A 92 14.18 7.56 9.27
C ALA A 92 15.53 8.22 8.92
N TRP A 93 15.63 8.85 7.75
CA TRP A 93 16.84 9.57 7.34
C TRP A 93 17.10 10.79 8.23
N ARG A 94 16.06 11.56 8.59
CA ARG A 94 16.19 12.74 9.49
C ARG A 94 16.79 12.38 10.83
N TYR A 95 16.30 11.31 11.47
CA TYR A 95 16.85 10.86 12.75
C TYR A 95 18.33 10.45 12.66
N ARG A 96 18.77 9.91 11.51
CA ARG A 96 20.14 9.43 11.33
C ARG A 96 21.14 10.53 11.00
N SER A 97 20.70 11.60 10.34
CA SER A 97 21.58 12.69 9.89
C SER A 97 21.86 13.75 10.96
N GLY A 98 21.34 13.59 12.18
CA GLY A 98 21.32 14.64 13.20
C GLY A 98 20.27 15.69 12.83
N GLY A 99 19.20 15.78 13.63
CA GLY A 99 18.05 16.65 13.36
C GLY A 99 18.41 18.11 13.12
#